data_AF-A0A536QCT4-F1
#
_entry.id   AF-A0A536QCT4-F1
#
_cell.length_a   1.000
_cell.length_b   1.000
_cell.length_c   1.000
_cell.angle_alpha   90.00
_cell.angle_beta   90.00
_cell.angle_gamma   90.00
#
_symmetry.space_group_name_H-M   'P 1'
#
loop_
_entity.id
_entity.type
_entity.pdbx_description
1 polymer ?
#
loop_
_entity_poly.entity_id
_entity_poly.type
_entity_poly.pdbx_seq_one_letter_code
_entity_poly.pdbx_strand_id
1 'polypeptide(L)'
;MRTSPARPLAVMAATLLPTVLLAWYLGDPAHNQPIVIRLEHFVITSNVSVVAALVAFLVARAALGVGHYRALLIALGFASMAAIFAVHGLATPGVLEQGDREAPAQLVLGVSAELALAVAAVFFAVRYTSLAAWLERRLRPEILTVAVVAFLGLYAFVGLGWPAEFAGIARWILASGGAAAGYQPSAYGYGVPARGDVTGGAGWVPFAIVAAVLVLYGYCAFAQGRDFIRTGLPLQGALAVAYVLLAQAQVSQFLGPIWTPSWWEYHGLMLAAVVLAMGALILELDRRRGLERFLPATVVERVIQGDPLRLEGERQTVTILFTDLRGSTSLAERLTPEQTIAAVNSYLRRSRDARKHRAAQHRASRPRRDRRAIRHGASHR
;
A
#
# COMPACT_ATOMS: atom_id res chain seq x y z
N MET A 1 21.92 -25.56 -3.28
CA MET A 1 20.82 -26.11 -4.12
C MET A 1 20.54 -25.08 -5.23
N ARG A 2 20.84 -25.39 -6.50
CA ARG A 2 20.49 -24.50 -7.61
C ARG A 2 18.96 -24.53 -7.77
N THR A 3 18.28 -23.44 -7.46
CA THR A 3 16.85 -23.31 -7.75
C THR A 3 16.66 -23.38 -9.26
N SER A 4 15.81 -24.31 -9.73
CA SER A 4 15.45 -24.40 -11.15
C SER A 4 14.98 -23.03 -11.68
N PRO A 5 15.43 -22.59 -12.87
CA PRO A 5 15.01 -21.32 -13.47
C PRO A 5 13.51 -21.28 -13.81
N ALA A 6 12.81 -22.43 -13.75
CA ALA A 6 11.40 -22.53 -14.09
C ALA A 6 10.50 -21.59 -13.27
N ARG A 7 10.78 -21.39 -11.97
CA ARG A 7 9.94 -20.53 -11.11
C ARG A 7 10.05 -19.04 -11.48
N PRO A 8 11.25 -18.44 -11.59
CA PRO A 8 11.40 -17.06 -12.08
C PRO A 8 10.79 -16.86 -13.48
N LEU A 9 10.99 -17.81 -14.39
CA LEU A 9 10.43 -17.75 -15.75
C LEU A 9 8.90 -17.76 -15.73
N ALA A 10 8.29 -18.63 -14.92
CA ALA A 10 6.84 -18.68 -14.78
C ALA A 10 6.26 -17.38 -14.20
N VAL A 11 6.91 -16.79 -13.18
CA VAL A 11 6.49 -15.50 -12.62
C VAL A 11 6.60 -14.38 -13.67
N MET A 12 7.70 -14.34 -14.42
CA MET A 12 7.90 -13.37 -15.49
C MET A 12 6.83 -13.51 -16.58
N ALA A 13 6.59 -14.74 -17.05
CA ALA A 13 5.56 -15.02 -18.05
C ALA A 13 4.16 -14.61 -17.55
N ALA A 14 3.80 -15.00 -16.33
CA ALA A 14 2.51 -14.63 -15.73
C ALA A 14 2.36 -13.11 -15.54
N THR A 15 3.44 -12.40 -15.20
CA THR A 15 3.42 -10.95 -15.00
C THR A 15 3.33 -10.19 -16.33
N LEU A 16 3.89 -10.73 -17.42
CA LEU A 16 3.85 -10.08 -18.73
C LEU A 16 2.65 -10.51 -19.59
N LEU A 17 1.96 -11.59 -19.21
CA LEU A 17 0.78 -12.08 -19.90
C LEU A 17 -0.31 -11.01 -20.13
N PRO A 18 -0.64 -10.12 -19.18
CA PRO A 18 -1.67 -9.10 -19.42
C PRO A 18 -1.30 -8.15 -20.56
N THR A 19 -0.03 -7.77 -20.71
CA THR A 19 0.39 -6.96 -21.87
C THR A 19 0.15 -7.68 -23.20
N VAL A 20 0.34 -9.00 -23.23
CA VAL A 20 0.05 -9.82 -24.42
C VAL A 20 -1.46 -9.91 -24.66
N LEU A 21 -2.26 -10.08 -23.61
CA LEU A 21 -3.73 -10.10 -23.69
C LEU A 21 -4.27 -8.76 -24.18
N LEU A 22 -3.79 -7.64 -23.63
CA LEU A 22 -4.15 -6.30 -24.08
C LEU A 22 -3.84 -6.12 -25.57
N ALA A 23 -2.64 -6.52 -26.02
CA ALA A 23 -2.27 -6.43 -27.44
C ALA A 23 -3.18 -7.30 -28.32
N TRP A 24 -3.60 -8.47 -27.84
CA TRP A 24 -4.54 -9.33 -28.55
C TRP A 24 -5.95 -8.72 -28.64
N TYR A 25 -6.44 -8.11 -27.56
CA TYR A 25 -7.71 -7.38 -27.56
C TYR A 25 -7.68 -6.18 -28.51
N LEU A 26 -6.61 -5.38 -28.47
CA LEU A 26 -6.51 -4.17 -29.31
C LEU A 26 -6.17 -4.47 -30.77
N GLY A 27 -5.64 -5.66 -31.08
CA GLY A 27 -5.26 -6.05 -32.43
C GLY A 27 -6.44 -6.39 -33.35
N ASP A 28 -7.57 -6.81 -32.80
CA ASP A 28 -8.78 -7.13 -33.56
C ASP A 28 -10.05 -6.77 -32.75
N PRO A 29 -10.90 -5.85 -33.25
CA PRO A 29 -12.15 -5.49 -32.60
C PRO A 29 -13.06 -6.68 -32.29
N ALA A 30 -12.99 -7.80 -33.04
CA ALA A 30 -13.78 -8.99 -32.78
C ALA A 30 -13.51 -9.61 -31.39
N HIS A 31 -12.28 -9.46 -30.87
CA HIS A 31 -11.91 -9.95 -29.54
C HIS A 31 -12.25 -8.97 -28.41
N ASN A 32 -12.61 -7.72 -28.74
CA ASN A 32 -12.76 -6.62 -27.79
C ASN A 32 -14.16 -6.01 -27.78
N GLN A 33 -15.18 -6.85 -27.96
CA GLN A 33 -16.58 -6.42 -28.00
C GLN A 33 -17.05 -5.95 -26.61
N PRO A 34 -17.86 -4.86 -26.53
CA PRO A 34 -18.27 -4.29 -25.27
C PRO A 34 -19.22 -5.21 -24.49
N ILE A 35 -18.94 -5.37 -23.20
CA ILE A 35 -19.75 -6.09 -22.21
C ILE A 35 -20.27 -5.04 -21.21
N VAL A 36 -21.49 -4.57 -21.44
CA VAL A 36 -22.09 -3.47 -20.67
C VAL A 36 -22.89 -4.04 -19.49
N ILE A 37 -22.32 -3.95 -18.29
CA ILE A 37 -22.93 -4.43 -17.03
C ILE A 37 -22.81 -3.34 -15.96
N ARG A 38 -23.64 -2.29 -16.11
CA ARG A 38 -23.55 -1.05 -15.32
C ARG A 38 -23.82 -1.25 -13.83
N LEU A 39 -24.83 -2.04 -13.49
CA LEU A 39 -25.19 -2.28 -12.09
C LEU A 39 -24.11 -3.10 -11.39
N GLU A 40 -23.61 -4.15 -12.04
CA GLU A 40 -22.56 -5.01 -11.53
C GLU A 40 -21.24 -4.25 -11.39
N HIS A 41 -20.88 -3.43 -12.38
CA HIS A 41 -19.75 -2.52 -12.29
C HIS A 41 -19.86 -1.63 -11.05
N PHE A 42 -20.99 -0.92 -10.89
CA PHE A 42 -21.24 -0.05 -9.75
C PHE A 42 -21.11 -0.81 -8.41
N VAL A 43 -21.81 -1.95 -8.27
CA VAL A 43 -21.83 -2.72 -7.02
C VAL A 43 -20.44 -3.26 -6.69
N ILE A 44 -19.78 -3.91 -7.64
CA ILE A 44 -18.48 -4.55 -7.39
C ILE A 44 -17.41 -3.49 -7.13
N THR A 45 -17.28 -2.50 -8.02
CA THR A 45 -16.20 -1.51 -7.91
C THR A 45 -16.35 -0.63 -6.67
N SER A 46 -17.58 -0.23 -6.31
CA SER A 46 -17.82 0.56 -5.10
C SER A 46 -17.53 -0.25 -3.83
N ASN A 47 -18.02 -1.49 -3.73
CA ASN A 47 -17.79 -2.32 -2.53
C ASN A 47 -16.30 -2.66 -2.36
N VAL A 48 -15.62 -3.08 -3.43
CA VAL A 48 -14.17 -3.36 -3.38
C VAL A 48 -13.39 -2.11 -2.96
N SER A 49 -13.75 -0.95 -3.49
CA SER A 49 -13.08 0.32 -3.15
C SER A 49 -13.33 0.75 -1.71
N VAL A 50 -14.55 0.57 -1.17
CA VAL A 50 -14.86 0.86 0.23
C VAL A 50 -14.06 -0.05 1.17
N VAL A 51 -14.00 -1.36 0.88
CA VAL A 51 -13.19 -2.31 1.65
C VAL A 51 -11.71 -1.95 1.57
N ALA A 52 -11.20 -1.66 0.36
CA ALA A 52 -9.81 -1.25 0.16
C ALA A 52 -9.48 0.05 0.90
N ALA A 53 -10.37 1.04 0.91
CA ALA A 53 -10.20 2.30 1.63
C ALA A 53 -10.17 2.08 3.15
N LEU A 54 -11.06 1.23 3.68
CA LEU A 54 -11.06 0.87 5.10
C LEU A 54 -9.75 0.17 5.49
N VAL A 55 -9.30 -0.80 4.71
CA VAL A 55 -8.02 -1.49 4.95
C VAL A 55 -6.86 -0.50 4.87
N ALA A 56 -6.81 0.35 3.85
CA ALA A 56 -5.77 1.36 3.72
C ALA A 56 -5.75 2.35 4.89
N PHE A 57 -6.91 2.77 5.39
CA PHE A 57 -7.03 3.59 6.59
C PHE A 57 -6.47 2.87 7.84
N LEU A 58 -6.79 1.59 8.03
CA LEU A 58 -6.24 0.80 9.13
C LEU A 58 -4.72 0.66 9.04
N VAL A 59 -4.19 0.44 7.84
CA VAL A 59 -2.74 0.38 7.59
C VAL A 59 -2.09 1.73 7.84
N ALA A 60 -2.71 2.84 7.42
CA ALA A 60 -2.21 4.19 7.67
C ALA A 60 -2.18 4.50 9.17
N ARG A 61 -3.24 4.16 9.91
CA ARG A 61 -3.31 4.29 11.37
C ARG A 61 -2.22 3.47 12.06
N ALA A 62 -2.00 2.23 11.61
CA ALA A 62 -0.92 1.40 12.12
C ALA A 62 0.45 2.03 11.84
N ALA A 63 0.69 2.53 10.63
CA ALA A 63 1.93 3.19 10.25
C ALA A 63 2.23 4.45 11.10
N LEU A 64 1.20 5.25 11.40
CA LEU A 64 1.30 6.39 12.32
C LEU A 64 1.73 5.95 13.73
N GLY A 65 1.23 4.82 14.21
CA GLY A 65 1.58 4.29 15.54
C GLY A 65 3.03 3.83 15.69
N VAL A 66 3.69 3.43 14.59
CA VAL A 66 5.11 2.98 14.60
C VAL A 66 6.07 4.11 14.19
N GLY A 67 5.56 5.26 13.73
CA GLY A 67 6.41 6.41 13.35
C GLY A 67 7.22 6.23 12.06
N HIS A 68 6.92 5.22 11.22
CA HIS A 68 7.66 4.98 9.97
C HIS A 68 7.05 5.74 8.78
N TYR A 69 7.62 6.91 8.46
CA TYR A 69 7.11 7.80 7.41
C TYR A 69 7.00 7.12 6.03
N ARG A 70 7.95 6.25 5.67
CA ARG A 70 7.92 5.50 4.40
C ARG A 70 6.77 4.48 4.32
N ALA A 71 6.43 3.86 5.44
CA ALA A 71 5.29 2.94 5.50
C ALA A 71 3.97 3.73 5.39
N LEU A 72 3.92 4.93 5.99
CA LEU A 72 2.80 5.84 5.84
C LEU A 72 2.58 6.25 4.38
N LEU A 73 3.64 6.60 3.63
CA LEU A 73 3.52 6.93 2.21
C LEU A 73 2.90 5.79 1.38
N ILE A 74 3.27 4.54 1.65
CA ILE A 74 2.63 3.38 1.00
C ILE A 74 1.15 3.30 1.36
N ALA A 75 0.82 3.45 2.64
CA ALA A 75 -0.56 3.38 3.11
C ALA A 75 -1.43 4.49 2.49
N LEU A 76 -0.90 5.72 2.41
CA LEU A 76 -1.56 6.86 1.78
C LEU A 76 -1.69 6.68 0.26
N GLY A 77 -0.73 6.03 -0.40
CA GLY A 77 -0.84 5.67 -1.82
C GLY A 77 -2.02 4.73 -2.08
N PHE A 78 -2.12 3.64 -1.30
CA PHE A 78 -3.26 2.72 -1.40
C PHE A 78 -4.59 3.38 -0.99
N ALA A 79 -4.59 4.25 0.03
CA ALA A 79 -5.79 4.97 0.46
C ALA A 79 -6.28 5.94 -0.61
N SER A 80 -5.37 6.68 -1.25
CA SER A 80 -5.69 7.61 -2.34
C SER A 80 -6.24 6.85 -3.54
N MET A 81 -5.59 5.74 -3.92
CA MET A 81 -6.06 4.87 -4.99
C MET A 81 -7.50 4.40 -4.72
N ALA A 82 -7.75 3.83 -3.54
CA ALA A 82 -9.07 3.29 -3.19
C ALA A 82 -10.16 4.37 -3.10
N ALA A 83 -9.87 5.52 -2.50
CA ALA A 83 -10.85 6.59 -2.33
C ALA A 83 -11.22 7.27 -3.65
N ILE A 84 -10.25 7.55 -4.52
CA ILE A 84 -10.52 8.12 -5.85
C ILE A 84 -11.24 7.08 -6.72
N PHE A 85 -10.86 5.80 -6.62
CA PHE A 85 -11.51 4.74 -7.38
C PHE A 85 -12.93 4.42 -6.88
N ALA A 86 -13.25 4.69 -5.62
CA ALA A 86 -14.63 4.68 -5.13
C ALA A 86 -15.48 5.73 -5.85
N VAL A 87 -14.95 6.93 -6.10
CA VAL A 87 -15.65 7.96 -6.89
C VAL A 87 -15.87 7.49 -8.33
N HIS A 88 -14.89 6.81 -8.94
CA HIS A 88 -15.06 6.17 -10.25
C HIS A 88 -16.25 5.21 -10.28
N GLY A 89 -16.33 4.30 -9.30
CA GLY A 89 -17.41 3.31 -9.23
C GLY A 89 -18.77 3.92 -8.87
N LEU A 90 -18.80 4.95 -8.02
CA LEU A 90 -20.04 5.63 -7.64
C LEU A 90 -20.59 6.53 -8.75
N ALA A 91 -19.73 7.05 -9.62
CA ALA A 91 -20.09 7.89 -10.76
C ALA A 91 -20.56 7.10 -11.99
N THR A 92 -20.80 5.78 -11.87
CA THR A 92 -21.30 4.96 -12.99
C THR A 92 -22.63 5.50 -13.54
N PRO A 93 -22.65 5.99 -14.79
CA PRO A 93 -23.83 6.62 -15.37
C PRO A 93 -25.00 5.64 -15.53
N GLY A 94 -26.21 6.10 -15.20
CA GLY A 94 -27.43 5.32 -15.29
C GLY A 94 -27.68 4.40 -14.09
N VAL A 95 -26.90 4.50 -13.02
CA VAL A 95 -27.13 3.78 -11.75
C VAL A 95 -27.53 4.75 -10.63
N LEU A 96 -26.57 5.47 -10.03
CA LEU A 96 -26.85 6.56 -9.09
C LEU A 96 -26.97 7.91 -9.80
N GLU A 97 -26.09 8.16 -10.77
CA GLU A 97 -26.09 9.36 -11.60
C GLU A 97 -27.04 9.14 -12.78
N GLN A 98 -28.26 9.68 -12.71
CA GLN A 98 -29.33 9.47 -13.70
C GLN A 98 -29.76 10.79 -14.36
N GLY A 99 -30.36 10.71 -15.55
CA GLY A 99 -30.94 11.87 -16.22
C GLY A 99 -29.89 12.88 -16.69
N ASP A 100 -30.05 14.14 -16.31
CA ASP A 100 -29.14 15.25 -16.68
C ASP A 100 -27.72 15.10 -16.10
N ARG A 101 -27.56 14.24 -15.10
CA ARG A 101 -26.28 13.97 -14.44
C ARG A 101 -25.43 12.88 -15.12
N GLU A 102 -26.01 12.07 -16.01
CA GLU A 102 -25.31 10.95 -16.66
C GLU A 102 -24.12 11.38 -17.50
N ALA A 103 -24.30 12.39 -18.36
CA ALA A 103 -23.25 12.83 -19.27
C ALA A 103 -22.06 13.48 -18.54
N PRO A 104 -22.26 14.34 -17.53
CA PRO A 104 -21.17 14.81 -16.69
C PRO A 104 -20.48 13.69 -15.89
N ALA A 105 -21.25 12.74 -15.34
CA ALA A 105 -20.73 11.63 -14.55
C ALA A 105 -19.78 10.71 -15.36
N GLN A 106 -19.97 10.58 -16.67
CA GLN A 106 -19.02 9.86 -17.54
C GLN A 106 -17.59 10.42 -17.43
N LEU A 107 -17.45 11.74 -17.36
CA LEU A 107 -16.14 12.37 -17.26
C LEU A 107 -15.55 12.22 -15.85
N VAL A 108 -16.39 12.27 -14.81
CA VAL A 108 -16.00 11.92 -13.44
C VAL A 108 -15.42 10.51 -13.41
N LEU A 109 -16.17 9.53 -13.94
CA LEU A 109 -15.76 8.12 -14.01
C LEU A 109 -14.39 7.95 -14.70
N GLY A 110 -14.20 8.54 -15.88
CA GLY A 110 -12.96 8.44 -16.63
C GLY A 110 -11.76 9.11 -15.94
N VAL A 111 -11.93 10.34 -15.48
CA VAL A 111 -10.86 11.11 -14.81
C VAL A 111 -10.50 10.49 -13.45
N SER A 112 -11.47 9.98 -12.70
CA SER A 112 -11.21 9.28 -11.44
C SER A 112 -10.36 8.03 -11.65
N ALA A 113 -10.56 7.27 -12.73
CA ALA A 113 -9.71 6.11 -13.02
C ALA A 113 -8.23 6.53 -13.20
N GLU A 114 -7.97 7.55 -14.03
CA GLU A 114 -6.63 8.11 -14.27
C GLU A 114 -5.97 8.62 -13.00
N LEU A 115 -6.70 9.43 -12.23
CA LEU A 115 -6.18 10.05 -11.00
C LEU A 115 -5.90 9.01 -9.92
N ALA A 116 -6.68 7.93 -9.83
CA ALA A 116 -6.47 6.88 -8.82
C ALA A 116 -5.09 6.24 -8.96
N LEU A 117 -4.68 5.89 -10.18
CA LEU A 117 -3.35 5.33 -10.45
C LEU A 117 -2.25 6.41 -10.37
N ALA A 118 -2.49 7.59 -10.94
CA ALA A 118 -1.49 8.66 -10.96
C ALA A 118 -1.10 9.14 -9.54
N VAL A 119 -2.08 9.42 -8.68
CA VAL A 119 -1.83 9.88 -7.31
C VAL A 119 -1.14 8.79 -6.49
N ALA A 120 -1.56 7.53 -6.63
CA ALA A 120 -0.94 6.41 -5.94
C ALA A 120 0.52 6.22 -6.35
N ALA A 121 0.82 6.30 -7.66
CA ALA A 121 2.17 6.18 -8.20
C ALA A 121 3.13 7.23 -7.59
N VAL A 122 2.67 8.47 -7.40
CA VAL A 122 3.47 9.52 -6.74
C VAL A 122 3.82 9.12 -5.31
N PHE A 123 2.85 8.73 -4.49
CA PHE A 123 3.11 8.29 -3.11
C PHE A 123 4.10 7.12 -3.03
N PHE A 124 3.90 6.12 -3.89
CA PHE A 124 4.78 4.96 -3.95
C PHE A 124 6.19 5.34 -4.38
N ALA A 125 6.35 6.21 -5.37
CA ALA A 125 7.67 6.63 -5.86
C ALA A 125 8.42 7.49 -4.84
N VAL A 126 7.73 8.44 -4.19
CA VAL A 126 8.33 9.35 -3.20
C VAL A 126 8.99 8.57 -2.06
N ARG A 127 8.45 7.41 -1.68
CA ARG A 127 9.02 6.50 -0.67
C ARG A 127 10.52 6.22 -0.88
N TYR A 128 10.96 6.08 -2.13
CA TYR A 128 12.32 5.67 -2.50
C TYR A 128 13.27 6.84 -2.75
N THR A 129 12.79 8.09 -2.67
CA THR A 129 13.60 9.28 -2.95
C THR A 129 14.03 10.01 -1.67
N SER A 130 14.91 10.99 -1.81
CA SER A 130 15.29 11.91 -0.73
C SER A 130 14.12 12.80 -0.28
N LEU A 131 13.07 12.93 -1.10
CA LEU A 131 11.88 13.71 -0.76
C LEU A 131 11.13 13.10 0.42
N ALA A 132 11.12 11.77 0.60
CA ALA A 132 10.54 11.16 1.79
C ALA A 132 11.23 11.63 3.08
N ALA A 133 12.57 11.71 3.08
CA ALA A 133 13.34 12.19 4.22
C ALA A 133 13.23 13.71 4.41
N TRP A 134 12.97 14.46 3.34
CA TRP A 134 12.64 15.88 3.44
C TRP A 134 11.25 16.09 4.07
N LEU A 135 10.24 15.33 3.61
CA LEU A 135 8.88 15.37 4.14
C LEU A 135 8.85 14.99 5.62
N GLU A 136 9.51 13.90 5.99
CA GLU A 136 9.62 13.45 7.38
C GLU A 136 10.20 14.53 8.31
N ARG A 137 11.15 15.34 7.83
CA ARG A 137 11.76 16.43 8.62
C ARG A 137 10.90 17.70 8.68
N ARG A 138 10.01 17.91 7.71
CA ARG A 138 9.29 19.19 7.53
C ARG A 138 7.81 19.10 7.87
N LEU A 139 7.21 17.93 7.72
CA LEU A 139 5.78 17.72 7.84
C LEU A 139 5.51 16.59 8.81
N ARG A 140 4.68 16.88 9.80
CA ARG A 140 4.24 15.85 10.75
C ARG A 140 3.38 14.82 10.01
N PRO A 141 3.55 13.51 10.29
CA PRO A 141 2.83 12.47 9.59
C PRO A 141 1.31 12.56 9.78
N GLU A 142 0.83 13.07 10.92
CA GLU A 142 -0.61 13.29 11.14
C GLU A 142 -1.16 14.41 10.25
N ILE A 143 -0.39 15.50 10.06
CA ILE A 143 -0.80 16.62 9.21
C ILE A 143 -0.89 16.16 7.76
N LEU A 144 0.11 15.42 7.27
CA LEU A 144 0.06 14.83 5.93
C LEU A 144 -1.18 13.95 5.77
N THR A 145 -1.44 13.07 6.75
CA THR A 145 -2.59 12.15 6.71
C THR A 145 -3.91 12.91 6.65
N VAL A 146 -4.11 13.90 7.53
CA VAL A 146 -5.34 14.71 7.56
C VAL A 146 -5.50 15.50 6.27
N ALA A 147 -4.42 16.09 5.75
CA ALA A 147 -4.46 16.84 4.49
C ALA A 147 -4.87 15.95 3.31
N VAL A 148 -4.31 14.74 3.21
CA VAL A 148 -4.68 13.77 2.16
C VAL A 148 -6.13 13.34 2.32
N VAL A 149 -6.58 12.97 3.52
CA VAL A 149 -7.98 12.56 3.75
C VAL A 149 -8.94 13.71 3.44
N ALA A 150 -8.63 14.95 3.84
CA ALA A 150 -9.44 16.12 3.53
C ALA A 150 -9.52 16.38 2.01
N PHE A 151 -8.39 16.25 1.29
CA PHE A 151 -8.36 16.37 -0.16
C PHE A 151 -9.22 15.29 -0.84
N LEU A 152 -9.10 14.03 -0.41
CA LEU A 152 -9.89 12.92 -0.94
C LEU A 152 -11.39 13.11 -0.67
N GLY A 153 -11.75 13.60 0.52
CA GLY A 153 -13.12 13.95 0.88
C GLY A 153 -13.68 15.08 0.03
N LEU A 154 -12.91 16.15 -0.19
CA LEU A 154 -13.28 17.26 -1.07
C LEU A 154 -13.45 16.77 -2.52
N TYR A 155 -12.53 15.95 -3.01
CA TYR A 155 -12.60 15.37 -4.35
C TYR A 155 -13.88 14.56 -4.55
N ALA A 156 -14.21 13.66 -3.61
CA ALA A 156 -15.43 12.88 -3.66
C ALA A 156 -16.69 13.75 -3.57
N PHE A 157 -16.67 14.76 -2.69
CA PHE A 157 -17.78 15.70 -2.53
C PHE A 157 -18.06 16.49 -3.81
N VAL A 158 -17.03 17.03 -4.47
CA VAL A 158 -17.19 17.77 -5.73
C VAL A 158 -17.58 16.83 -6.86
N GLY A 159 -16.88 15.70 -7.02
CA GLY A 159 -17.10 14.76 -8.12
C GLY A 159 -18.50 14.13 -8.13
N LEU A 160 -19.03 13.79 -6.94
CA LEU A 160 -20.36 13.18 -6.81
C LEU A 160 -21.46 14.22 -6.54
N GLY A 161 -21.17 15.34 -5.89
CA GLY A 161 -22.18 16.38 -5.61
C GLY A 161 -22.50 17.24 -6.84
N TRP A 162 -21.45 17.68 -7.54
CA TRP A 162 -21.52 18.62 -8.67
C TRP A 162 -20.77 18.07 -9.89
N PRO A 163 -21.23 16.96 -10.48
CA PRO A 163 -20.55 16.33 -11.61
C PRO A 163 -20.48 17.25 -12.84
N ALA A 164 -21.44 18.16 -13.03
CA ALA A 164 -21.42 19.17 -14.09
C ALA A 164 -20.23 20.15 -13.96
N GLU A 165 -20.00 20.69 -12.76
CA GLU A 165 -18.90 21.61 -12.49
C GLU A 165 -17.55 20.90 -12.59
N PHE A 166 -17.47 19.69 -12.03
CA PHE A 166 -16.30 18.83 -12.18
C PHE A 166 -15.98 18.60 -13.67
N ALA A 167 -17.00 18.23 -14.46
CA ALA A 167 -16.84 17.97 -15.88
C ALA A 167 -16.44 19.23 -16.66
N GLY A 168 -16.96 20.41 -16.29
CA GLY A 168 -16.56 21.69 -16.86
C GLY A 168 -15.06 21.97 -16.66
N ILE A 169 -14.58 21.82 -15.42
CA ILE A 169 -13.16 21.99 -15.08
C ILE A 169 -12.30 20.97 -15.82
N ALA A 170 -12.68 19.69 -15.82
CA ALA A 170 -11.94 18.64 -16.50
C ALA A 170 -11.85 18.88 -18.02
N ARG A 171 -12.96 19.30 -18.65
CA ARG A 171 -12.96 19.67 -20.09
C ARG A 171 -12.07 20.87 -20.37
N TRP A 172 -12.09 21.89 -19.50
CA TRP A 172 -11.22 23.05 -19.65
C TRP A 172 -9.74 22.66 -19.60
N ILE A 173 -9.35 21.78 -18.66
CA ILE A 173 -7.98 21.24 -18.57
C ILE A 173 -7.61 20.46 -19.83
N LEU A 174 -8.47 19.54 -20.27
CA LEU A 174 -8.23 18.70 -21.45
C LEU A 174 -8.11 19.54 -22.73
N ALA A 175 -9.04 20.47 -22.96
CA ALA A 175 -9.02 21.36 -24.11
C ALA A 175 -7.78 22.28 -24.11
N SER A 176 -7.41 22.81 -22.94
CA SER A 176 -6.16 23.59 -22.78
C SER A 176 -4.90 22.75 -23.04
N GLY A 177 -4.98 21.44 -22.83
CA GLY A 177 -3.94 20.46 -23.13
C GLY A 177 -3.94 19.94 -24.57
N GLY A 178 -4.82 20.47 -25.43
CA GLY A 178 -4.90 20.10 -26.86
C GLY A 178 -5.80 18.91 -27.17
N ALA A 179 -6.66 18.48 -26.24
CA ALA A 179 -7.67 17.45 -26.53
C ALA A 179 -8.74 17.99 -27.49
N ALA A 180 -9.25 17.12 -28.36
CA ALA A 180 -10.33 17.44 -29.29
C ALA A 180 -11.64 17.75 -28.55
N ALA A 181 -12.48 18.57 -29.17
CA ALA A 181 -13.81 18.86 -28.66
C ALA A 181 -14.65 17.57 -28.57
N GLY A 182 -15.07 17.20 -27.36
CA GLY A 182 -15.82 15.97 -27.10
C GLY A 182 -14.97 14.75 -26.79
N TYR A 183 -13.63 14.87 -26.66
CA TYR A 183 -12.79 13.78 -26.16
C TYR A 183 -13.28 13.30 -24.79
N GLN A 184 -13.38 11.98 -24.64
CA GLN A 184 -13.74 11.31 -23.40
C GLN A 184 -12.61 10.33 -23.02
N PRO A 185 -11.97 10.49 -21.86
CA PRO A 185 -10.87 9.62 -21.44
C PRO A 185 -11.20 8.12 -21.48
N SER A 186 -12.41 7.74 -21.05
CA SER A 186 -12.84 6.34 -21.04
C SER A 186 -13.24 5.79 -22.41
N ALA A 187 -13.44 6.64 -23.42
CA ALA A 187 -13.89 6.21 -24.75
C ALA A 187 -12.74 6.15 -25.77
N TYR A 188 -11.47 6.19 -25.33
CA TYR A 188 -10.34 6.09 -26.25
C TYR A 188 -10.46 4.85 -27.14
N GLY A 189 -10.30 5.03 -28.45
CA GLY A 189 -10.49 3.97 -29.45
C GLY A 189 -11.94 3.72 -29.92
N TYR A 190 -12.97 4.21 -29.22
CA TYR A 190 -14.36 4.27 -29.72
C TYR A 190 -14.79 5.71 -30.03
N GLY A 191 -14.88 6.03 -31.31
CA GLY A 191 -15.35 7.34 -31.78
C GLY A 191 -14.69 7.71 -33.10
N VAL A 192 -15.28 8.66 -33.82
CA VAL A 192 -14.66 9.22 -35.04
C VAL A 192 -13.32 9.82 -34.59
N PRO A 193 -12.16 9.25 -35.01
CA PRO A 193 -10.90 9.92 -34.76
C PRO A 193 -11.05 11.33 -35.30
N ALA A 194 -10.63 12.36 -34.57
CA ALA A 194 -10.45 13.67 -35.19
C ALA A 194 -9.58 13.41 -36.43
N ARG A 195 -10.15 13.53 -37.63
CA ARG A 195 -9.55 12.94 -38.84
C ARG A 195 -8.11 13.44 -38.98
N GLY A 196 -7.14 12.53 -38.90
CA GLY A 196 -5.71 12.85 -39.01
C GLY A 196 -4.98 13.16 -37.70
N ASP A 197 -5.62 13.09 -36.53
CA ASP A 197 -4.96 13.23 -35.23
C ASP A 197 -4.35 11.91 -34.75
N VAL A 198 -3.02 11.90 -34.61
CA VAL A 198 -2.23 10.76 -34.11
C VAL A 198 -2.53 10.41 -32.65
N THR A 199 -3.10 11.34 -31.88
CA THR A 199 -3.47 11.14 -30.47
C THR A 199 -4.90 10.64 -30.30
N GLY A 200 -5.64 10.39 -31.39
CA GLY A 200 -7.02 9.90 -31.34
C GLY A 200 -8.00 10.88 -30.67
N GLY A 201 -7.67 12.17 -30.63
CA GLY A 201 -8.45 13.21 -29.96
C GLY A 201 -8.04 13.50 -28.52
N ALA A 202 -7.12 12.73 -27.92
CA ALA A 202 -6.71 12.93 -26.53
C ALA A 202 -5.84 14.19 -26.33
N GLY A 203 -5.09 14.60 -27.35
CA GLY A 203 -3.99 15.55 -27.21
C GLY A 203 -2.78 14.92 -26.50
N TRP A 204 -1.68 15.68 -26.38
CA TRP A 204 -0.43 15.15 -25.83
C TRP A 204 -0.37 15.09 -24.31
N VAL A 205 -1.19 15.89 -23.62
CA VAL A 205 -1.16 15.96 -22.14
C VAL A 205 -1.55 14.63 -21.49
N PRO A 206 -2.66 13.95 -21.86
CA PRO A 206 -2.98 12.64 -21.31
C PRO A 206 -1.87 11.60 -21.54
N PHE A 207 -1.26 11.56 -22.74
CA PHE A 207 -0.12 10.70 -23.03
C PHE A 207 1.09 11.00 -22.13
N ALA A 208 1.40 12.28 -21.89
CA ALA A 208 2.49 12.67 -21.01
C ALA A 208 2.24 12.26 -19.56
N ILE A 209 0.99 12.38 -19.08
CA ILE A 209 0.59 11.92 -17.74
C ILE A 209 0.75 10.40 -17.65
N VAL A 210 0.18 9.64 -18.59
CA VAL A 210 0.30 8.19 -18.65
C VAL A 210 1.77 7.76 -18.65
N ALA A 211 2.59 8.36 -19.52
CA ALA A 211 4.02 8.08 -19.57
C ALA A 211 4.72 8.35 -18.24
N ALA A 212 4.39 9.46 -17.56
CA ALA A 212 4.93 9.77 -16.25
C ALA A 212 4.52 8.70 -15.20
N VAL A 213 3.25 8.27 -15.20
CA VAL A 213 2.77 7.22 -14.29
C VAL A 213 3.49 5.88 -14.55
N LEU A 214 3.71 5.51 -15.82
CA LEU A 214 4.46 4.31 -16.18
C LEU A 214 5.92 4.38 -15.70
N VAL A 215 6.57 5.55 -15.84
CA VAL A 215 7.92 5.76 -15.32
C VAL A 215 7.94 5.63 -13.79
N LEU A 216 6.94 6.19 -13.09
CA LEU A 216 6.86 6.09 -11.62
C LEU A 216 6.66 4.65 -11.15
N TYR A 217 5.75 3.89 -11.75
CA TYR A 217 5.57 2.48 -11.41
C TYR A 217 6.76 1.61 -11.80
N GLY A 218 7.36 1.86 -12.97
CA GLY A 218 8.60 1.20 -13.40
C GLY A 218 9.77 1.47 -12.43
N TYR A 219 9.90 2.71 -11.97
CA TYR A 219 10.86 3.08 -10.93
C TYR A 219 10.60 2.35 -9.60
N CYS A 220 9.34 2.27 -9.16
CA CYS A 220 8.95 1.53 -7.95
C CYS A 220 9.24 0.03 -8.07
N ALA A 221 8.90 -0.57 -9.23
CA ALA A 221 9.15 -1.97 -9.53
C ALA A 221 10.65 -2.27 -9.53
N PHE A 222 11.45 -1.42 -10.17
CA PHE A 222 12.92 -1.54 -10.18
C PHE A 222 13.52 -1.43 -8.78
N ALA A 223 13.08 -0.43 -8.00
CA ALA A 223 13.57 -0.23 -6.63
C ALA A 223 13.31 -1.47 -5.75
N GLN A 224 12.08 -2.00 -5.79
CA GLN A 224 11.72 -3.21 -5.04
C GLN A 224 12.37 -4.48 -5.59
N GLY A 225 12.53 -4.60 -6.91
CA GLY A 225 13.23 -5.72 -7.53
C GLY A 225 14.71 -5.76 -7.12
N ARG A 226 15.37 -4.61 -7.08
CA ARG A 226 16.75 -4.49 -6.56
C ARG A 226 16.83 -4.89 -5.09
N ASP A 227 15.89 -4.45 -4.27
CA ASP A 227 15.85 -4.83 -2.86
C ASP A 227 15.59 -6.33 -2.69
N PHE A 228 14.69 -6.90 -3.50
CA PHE A 228 14.40 -8.34 -3.50
C PHE A 228 15.64 -9.17 -3.83
N ILE A 229 16.42 -8.79 -4.85
CA ILE A 229 17.67 -9.47 -5.21
C ILE A 229 18.68 -9.42 -4.04
N ARG A 230 18.70 -8.32 -3.28
CA ARG A 230 19.62 -8.13 -2.15
C ARG A 230 19.21 -8.90 -0.89
N THR A 231 17.92 -8.95 -0.57
CA THR A 231 17.44 -9.49 0.71
C THR A 231 16.79 -10.87 0.60
N GLY A 232 16.29 -11.24 -0.57
CA GLY A 232 15.46 -12.44 -0.78
C GLY A 232 14.09 -12.39 -0.11
N LEU A 233 13.64 -11.24 0.40
CA LEU A 233 12.38 -11.13 1.15
C LEU A 233 11.16 -11.15 0.21
N PRO A 234 10.19 -12.07 0.41
CA PRO A 234 9.04 -12.22 -0.49
C PRO A 234 8.20 -10.95 -0.68
N LEU A 235 8.06 -10.11 0.36
CA LEU A 235 7.32 -8.86 0.28
C LEU A 235 7.86 -7.93 -0.82
N GLN A 236 9.18 -7.87 -0.98
CA GLN A 236 9.80 -6.99 -1.97
C GLN A 236 9.51 -7.47 -3.39
N GLY A 237 9.63 -8.78 -3.63
CA GLY A 237 9.28 -9.38 -4.92
C GLY A 237 7.80 -9.22 -5.26
N ALA A 238 6.90 -9.44 -4.30
CA ALA A 238 5.47 -9.27 -4.49
C ALA A 238 5.08 -7.82 -4.84
N LEU A 239 5.68 -6.83 -4.14
CA LEU A 239 5.46 -5.42 -4.45
C LEU A 239 6.04 -5.03 -5.82
N ALA A 240 7.18 -5.60 -6.22
CA ALA A 240 7.72 -5.36 -7.56
C ALA A 240 6.76 -5.83 -8.66
N VAL A 241 6.20 -7.04 -8.52
CA VAL A 241 5.18 -7.56 -9.44
C VAL A 241 3.91 -6.71 -9.40
N ALA A 242 3.43 -6.33 -8.21
CA ALA A 242 2.25 -5.47 -8.07
C ALA A 242 2.41 -4.13 -8.81
N TYR A 243 3.58 -3.49 -8.75
CA TYR A 243 3.84 -2.26 -9.49
C TYR A 243 3.86 -2.47 -11.01
N VAL A 244 4.34 -3.62 -11.51
CA VAL A 244 4.25 -3.95 -12.94
C VAL A 244 2.80 -4.12 -13.37
N LEU A 245 1.99 -4.81 -12.56
CA LEU A 245 0.55 -4.97 -12.83
C LEU A 245 -0.19 -3.62 -12.82
N LEU A 246 0.14 -2.70 -11.91
CA LEU A 246 -0.42 -1.35 -11.89
C LEU A 246 0.02 -0.50 -13.10
N ALA A 247 1.26 -0.68 -13.58
CA ALA A 247 1.70 -0.05 -14.82
C ALA A 247 0.90 -0.59 -16.03
N GLN A 248 0.68 -1.89 -16.10
CA GLN A 248 -0.16 -2.50 -17.14
C GLN A 248 -1.62 -2.05 -17.03
N ALA A 249 -2.15 -1.91 -15.81
CA ALA A 249 -3.48 -1.36 -15.57
C ALA A 249 -3.60 0.06 -16.13
N GLN A 250 -2.59 0.92 -15.95
CA GLN A 250 -2.60 2.27 -16.53
C GLN A 250 -2.65 2.25 -18.06
N VAL A 251 -1.94 1.33 -18.72
CA VAL A 251 -1.96 1.19 -20.19
C VAL A 251 -3.33 0.68 -20.66
N SER A 252 -3.83 -0.39 -20.04
CA SER A 252 -5.14 -0.99 -20.35
C SER A 252 -6.28 0.03 -20.12
N GLN A 253 -6.22 0.81 -19.05
CA GLN A 253 -7.20 1.85 -18.76
C GLN A 253 -7.19 2.98 -19.78
N PHE A 254 -6.01 3.43 -20.20
CA PHE A 254 -5.88 4.56 -21.14
C PHE A 254 -6.23 4.18 -22.58
N LEU A 255 -5.84 2.97 -23.01
CA LEU A 255 -6.06 2.51 -24.39
C LEU A 255 -7.37 1.74 -24.56
N GLY A 256 -7.91 1.17 -23.49
CA GLY A 256 -9.06 0.28 -23.50
C GLY A 256 -10.38 1.05 -23.62
N PRO A 257 -11.15 0.88 -24.71
CA PRO A 257 -12.43 1.54 -24.84
C PRO A 257 -13.42 1.06 -23.77
N ILE A 258 -14.27 1.96 -23.26
CA ILE A 258 -15.22 1.67 -22.18
C ILE A 258 -16.05 0.40 -22.45
N TRP A 259 -16.26 -0.40 -21.40
CA TRP A 259 -17.00 -1.66 -21.39
C TRP A 259 -16.37 -2.83 -22.15
N THR A 260 -15.23 -2.65 -22.83
CA THR A 260 -14.57 -3.75 -23.55
C THR A 260 -13.73 -4.63 -22.62
N PRO A 261 -13.37 -5.87 -23.03
CA PRO A 261 -12.41 -6.71 -22.32
C PRO A 261 -11.10 -5.98 -21.98
N SER A 262 -10.55 -5.19 -22.90
CA SER A 262 -9.36 -4.38 -22.66
C SER A 262 -9.54 -3.32 -21.56
N TRP A 263 -10.76 -2.83 -21.35
CA TRP A 263 -11.10 -1.94 -20.24
C TRP A 263 -11.36 -2.72 -18.95
N TRP A 264 -11.99 -3.89 -19.00
CA TRP A 264 -12.17 -4.72 -17.80
C TRP A 264 -10.85 -5.27 -17.25
N GLU A 265 -9.86 -5.45 -18.11
CA GLU A 265 -8.53 -5.90 -17.73
C GLU A 265 -7.89 -5.02 -16.64
N TYR A 266 -8.00 -3.70 -16.70
CA TYR A 266 -7.37 -2.85 -15.68
C TYR A 266 -8.00 -3.04 -14.29
N HIS A 267 -9.32 -3.26 -14.17
CA HIS A 267 -9.95 -3.58 -12.87
C HIS A 267 -9.36 -4.87 -12.30
N GLY A 268 -9.23 -5.89 -13.15
CA GLY A 268 -8.62 -7.18 -12.80
C GLY A 268 -7.17 -7.02 -12.32
N LEU A 269 -6.38 -6.23 -13.05
CA LEU A 269 -4.98 -5.96 -12.72
C LEU A 269 -4.82 -5.16 -11.43
N MET A 270 -5.65 -4.13 -11.21
CA MET A 270 -5.66 -3.37 -9.97
C MET A 270 -6.02 -4.25 -8.77
N LEU A 271 -7.06 -5.08 -8.89
CA LEU A 271 -7.45 -6.02 -7.84
C LEU A 271 -6.32 -7.02 -7.56
N ALA A 272 -5.74 -7.62 -8.60
CA ALA A 272 -4.63 -8.55 -8.45
C ALA A 272 -3.41 -7.92 -7.77
N ALA A 273 -3.05 -6.68 -8.13
CA ALA A 273 -1.96 -5.94 -7.51
C ALA A 273 -2.22 -5.66 -6.02
N VAL A 274 -3.44 -5.24 -5.66
CA VAL A 274 -3.82 -4.99 -4.26
C VAL A 274 -3.83 -6.28 -3.45
N VAL A 275 -4.44 -7.36 -3.96
CA VAL A 275 -4.46 -8.66 -3.27
C VAL A 275 -3.05 -9.19 -3.07
N LEU A 276 -2.19 -9.09 -4.09
CA LEU A 276 -0.80 -9.52 -4.00
C LEU A 276 -0.02 -8.71 -2.95
N ALA A 277 -0.14 -7.37 -2.98
CA ALA A 277 0.53 -6.50 -2.02
C ALA A 277 0.05 -6.75 -0.58
N MET A 278 -1.26 -6.89 -0.37
CA MET A 278 -1.86 -7.12 0.94
C MET A 278 -1.51 -8.52 1.47
N GLY A 279 -1.64 -9.55 0.64
CA GLY A 279 -1.28 -10.92 1.00
C GLY A 279 0.19 -11.02 1.39
N ALA A 280 1.08 -10.37 0.65
CA ALA A 280 2.50 -10.33 0.99
C ALA A 280 2.78 -9.58 2.31
N LEU A 281 2.04 -8.50 2.60
CA LEU A 281 2.14 -7.78 3.86
C LEU A 281 1.68 -8.65 5.05
N ILE A 282 0.54 -9.34 4.92
CA ILE A 282 0.02 -10.23 5.96
C ILE A 282 1.01 -11.35 6.25
N LEU A 283 1.55 -12.01 5.22
CA LEU A 283 2.55 -13.06 5.37
C LEU A 283 3.85 -12.55 6.02
N GLU A 284 4.26 -11.32 5.71
CA GLU A 284 5.41 -10.68 6.36
C GLU A 284 5.14 -10.39 7.84
N LEU A 285 3.94 -9.91 8.19
CA LEU A 285 3.54 -9.67 9.58
C LEU A 285 3.52 -10.97 10.39
N ASP A 286 3.00 -12.05 9.83
CA ASP A 286 2.98 -13.37 10.49
C ASP A 286 4.39 -13.93 10.69
N ARG A 287 5.29 -13.75 9.70
CA ARG A 287 6.71 -14.10 9.84
C ARG A 287 7.37 -13.33 10.99
N ARG A 288 7.10 -12.02 11.11
CA ARG A 288 7.65 -11.19 12.20
C ARG A 288 7.15 -11.64 13.57
N ARG A 289 5.84 -11.85 13.72
CA ARG A 289 5.24 -12.38 14.97
C ARG A 289 5.82 -13.73 15.37
N GLY A 290 6.07 -14.60 14.38
CA GLY A 290 6.70 -15.89 14.59
C GLY A 290 8.12 -15.83 15.15
N LEU A 291 8.84 -14.71 14.95
CA LEU A 291 10.18 -14.46 15.48
C LEU A 291 10.16 -13.82 16.88
N GLU A 292 9.12 -13.08 17.24
CA GLU A 292 8.99 -12.43 18.56
C GLU A 292 9.11 -13.42 19.72
N ARG A 293 8.60 -14.65 19.57
CA ARG A 293 8.71 -15.71 20.59
C ARG A 293 10.15 -16.17 20.89
N PHE A 294 11.10 -15.87 20.00
CA PHE A 294 12.50 -16.26 20.11
C PHE A 294 13.41 -15.11 20.54
N LEU A 295 12.90 -13.88 20.62
CA LEU A 295 13.66 -12.72 21.03
C LEU A 295 13.34 -12.35 22.49
N PRO A 296 14.34 -11.95 23.30
CA PRO A 296 14.08 -11.41 24.63
C PRO A 296 13.14 -10.21 24.54
N ALA A 297 12.16 -10.12 25.46
CA ALA A 297 11.14 -9.07 25.45
C ALA A 297 11.73 -7.65 25.37
N THR A 298 12.89 -7.42 26.00
CA THR A 298 13.60 -6.14 25.96
C THR A 298 14.13 -5.77 24.57
N VAL A 299 14.51 -6.77 23.75
CA VAL A 299 14.94 -6.55 22.37
C VAL A 299 13.74 -6.27 21.49
N VAL A 300 12.65 -7.02 21.65
CA VAL A 300 11.40 -6.80 20.93
C VAL A 300 10.85 -5.40 21.20
N GLU A 301 10.83 -4.97 22.46
CA GLU A 301 10.32 -3.65 22.87
C GLU A 301 11.16 -2.51 22.29
N ARG A 302 12.50 -2.65 22.23
CA ARG A 302 13.39 -1.68 21.56
C ARG A 302 13.19 -1.63 20.04
N VAL A 303 13.02 -2.79 19.39
CA VAL A 303 12.78 -2.88 17.95
C VAL A 303 11.43 -2.27 17.57
N ILE A 304 10.38 -2.53 18.34
CA ILE A 304 9.04 -1.97 18.12
C ILE A 304 9.02 -0.44 18.32
N GLN A 305 9.81 0.07 19.27
CA GLN A 305 9.96 1.52 19.50
C GLN A 305 10.77 2.24 18.41
N GLY A 306 11.28 1.52 17.40
CA GLY A 306 12.04 2.11 16.31
C GLY A 306 13.44 2.58 16.73
N ASP A 307 13.95 2.13 17.89
CA ASP A 307 15.32 2.39 18.31
C ASP A 307 16.23 1.70 17.28
N PRO A 308 17.04 2.45 16.49
CA PRO A 308 18.00 1.81 15.59
C PRO A 308 18.86 0.92 16.47
N LEU A 309 18.79 -0.39 16.28
CA LEU A 309 19.58 -1.37 17.03
C LEU A 309 21.05 -0.99 16.83
N ARG A 310 21.57 -0.14 17.71
CA ARG A 310 22.98 0.16 17.84
C ARG A 310 23.57 -1.14 18.36
N LEU A 311 24.05 -1.96 17.44
CA LEU A 311 24.81 -3.17 17.72
C LEU A 311 26.24 -2.84 18.21
N GLU A 312 26.48 -1.58 18.60
CA GLU A 312 27.68 -1.18 19.31
C GLU A 312 27.54 -1.62 20.77
N GLY A 313 28.58 -2.24 21.32
CA GLY A 313 28.60 -2.62 22.73
C GLY A 313 28.59 -1.39 23.64
N GLU A 314 27.62 -1.28 24.53
CA GLU A 314 27.59 -0.24 25.55
C GLU A 314 28.22 -0.73 26.87
N ARG A 315 29.07 0.10 27.49
CA ARG A 315 29.60 -0.20 28.83
C ARG A 315 28.55 0.16 29.87
N GLN A 316 27.79 -0.84 30.31
CA GLN A 316 26.77 -0.68 31.33
C GLN A 316 27.19 -1.34 32.64
N THR A 317 27.00 -0.65 33.76
CA THR A 317 27.06 -1.28 35.09
C THR A 317 25.78 -2.09 35.31
N VAL A 318 25.92 -3.41 35.40
CA VAL A 318 24.82 -4.35 35.62
C VAL A 318 25.03 -5.14 36.90
N THR A 319 23.94 -5.44 37.61
CA THR A 319 23.94 -6.41 38.70
C THR A 319 23.50 -7.76 38.16
N ILE A 320 24.38 -8.76 38.23
CA ILE A 320 24.12 -10.10 37.71
C ILE A 320 23.60 -10.99 38.85
N LEU A 321 22.52 -11.72 38.59
CA LEU A 321 21.95 -12.70 39.50
C LEU A 321 21.96 -14.08 38.84
N PHE A 322 22.65 -15.04 39.47
CA PHE A 322 22.61 -16.45 39.10
C PHE A 322 21.70 -17.21 40.07
N THR A 323 20.83 -18.05 39.52
CA THR A 323 19.92 -18.90 40.30
C THR A 323 19.75 -20.24 39.58
N ASP A 324 19.84 -21.35 40.31
CA ASP A 324 19.66 -22.69 39.75
C ASP A 324 18.70 -23.53 40.59
N LEU A 325 18.14 -24.58 39.99
CA LEU A 325 17.34 -25.59 40.65
C LEU A 325 18.27 -26.58 41.38
N ARG A 326 18.18 -26.62 42.71
CA ARG A 326 18.91 -27.62 43.51
C ARG A 326 18.48 -29.04 43.08
N GLY A 327 19.47 -29.89 42.80
CA GLY A 327 19.23 -31.29 42.41
C GLY A 327 18.67 -31.46 41.01
N SER A 328 18.88 -30.49 40.11
CA SER A 328 18.41 -30.51 38.72
C SER A 328 18.77 -31.80 37.97
N THR A 329 19.97 -32.34 38.16
CA THR A 329 20.40 -33.61 37.55
C THR A 329 19.52 -34.79 37.98
N SER A 330 19.33 -34.96 39.29
CA SER A 330 18.48 -36.04 39.82
C SER A 330 17.01 -35.88 39.47
N LEU A 331 16.56 -34.66 39.17
CA LEU A 331 15.21 -34.38 38.69
C LEU A 331 15.06 -34.83 37.22
N ALA A 332 16.04 -34.52 36.39
CA ALA A 332 16.07 -34.90 34.97
C ALA A 332 16.18 -36.42 34.75
N GLU A 333 16.82 -37.14 35.67
CA GLU A 333 16.95 -38.60 35.64
C GLU A 333 15.66 -39.35 36.01
N ARG A 334 14.72 -38.70 36.72
CA ARG A 334 13.51 -39.35 37.26
C ARG A 334 12.21 -38.90 36.62
N LEU A 335 12.19 -37.70 36.04
CA LEU A 335 11.01 -37.13 35.42
C LEU A 335 10.98 -37.44 33.92
N THR A 336 9.77 -37.55 33.35
CA THR A 336 9.63 -37.56 31.90
C THR A 336 10.03 -36.20 31.30
N PRO A 337 10.31 -36.10 29.99
CA PRO A 337 10.62 -34.84 29.33
C PRO A 337 9.54 -33.77 29.56
N GLU A 338 8.26 -34.14 29.50
CA GLU A 338 7.13 -33.23 29.69
C GLU A 338 7.08 -32.71 31.13
N GLN A 339 7.30 -33.59 32.10
CA GLN A 339 7.34 -33.25 33.53
C GLN A 339 8.54 -32.35 33.87
N THR A 340 9.69 -32.62 33.26
CA THR A 340 10.90 -31.79 33.40
C THR A 340 10.66 -30.38 32.85
N ILE A 341 10.09 -30.27 31.65
CA ILE A 341 9.71 -28.98 31.05
C ILE A 341 8.70 -28.25 31.93
N ALA A 342 7.70 -28.94 32.50
CA ALA A 342 6.73 -28.35 33.40
C ALA A 342 7.38 -27.79 34.68
N ALA A 343 8.30 -28.54 35.29
CA ALA A 343 9.04 -28.13 36.48
C ALA A 343 9.94 -26.90 36.21
N VAL A 344 10.71 -26.93 35.12
CA VAL A 344 11.57 -25.81 34.70
C VAL A 344 10.73 -24.56 34.40
N ASN A 345 9.62 -24.70 33.66
CA ASN A 345 8.73 -23.57 33.36
C ASN A 345 8.09 -22.99 34.63
N SER A 346 7.74 -23.82 35.60
CA SER A 346 7.22 -23.38 36.91
C SER A 346 8.26 -22.57 37.69
N TYR A 347 9.50 -23.07 37.74
CA TYR A 347 10.63 -22.36 38.35
C TYR A 347 10.91 -21.01 37.67
N LEU A 348 11.02 -20.99 36.34
CA LEU A 348 11.26 -19.78 35.57
C LEU A 348 10.15 -18.74 35.76
N ARG A 349 8.88 -19.16 35.84
CA ARG A 349 7.74 -18.27 36.14
C ARG A 349 7.90 -17.61 37.51
N ARG A 350 8.11 -18.39 38.58
CA ARG A 350 8.30 -17.86 39.95
C ARG A 350 9.49 -16.90 40.03
N SER A 351 10.60 -17.23 39.38
CA SER A 351 11.80 -16.38 39.33
C SER A 351 11.57 -15.07 38.55
N ARG A 352 10.70 -15.06 37.53
CA ARG A 352 10.28 -13.84 36.83
C ARG A 352 9.38 -12.97 37.72
N ASP A 353 8.43 -13.56 38.43
CA ASP A 353 7.49 -12.83 39.28
C ASP A 353 8.20 -12.17 40.48
N ALA A 354 9.10 -12.90 41.13
CA ALA A 354 9.94 -12.36 42.20
C ALA A 354 10.80 -11.17 41.73
N ARG A 355 11.37 -11.25 40.53
CA ARG A 355 12.12 -10.13 39.92
C ARG A 355 11.24 -8.90 39.68
N LYS A 356 10.03 -9.09 39.13
CA LYS A 356 9.08 -7.98 38.89
C LYS A 356 8.68 -7.29 40.18
N HIS A 357 8.37 -8.05 41.23
CA HIS A 357 8.02 -7.50 42.54
C HIS A 357 9.14 -6.66 43.15
N ARG A 358 10.38 -7.17 43.10
CA ARG A 358 11.55 -6.47 43.64
C ARG A 358 11.88 -5.21 42.84
N ALA A 359 11.74 -5.25 41.51
CA ALA A 359 11.90 -4.08 40.66
C ALA A 359 10.85 -2.99 40.94
N ALA A 360 9.60 -3.38 41.21
CA ALA A 360 8.53 -2.45 41.58
C ALA A 360 8.80 -1.77 42.94
N GLN A 361 9.25 -2.52 43.94
CA GLN A 361 9.63 -1.99 45.26
C GLN A 361 10.80 -1.00 45.15
N HIS A 362 11.81 -1.32 44.34
CA HIS A 362 12.97 -0.46 44.13
C HIS A 362 12.65 0.86 43.40
N ARG A 363 11.62 0.86 42.53
CA ARG A 363 11.10 2.08 41.88
C ARG A 363 10.30 2.95 42.85
N ALA A 364 9.57 2.33 43.78
CA ALA A 364 8.75 3.04 44.77
C ALA A 364 9.61 3.78 45.81
N SER A 365 10.76 3.24 46.19
CA SER A 365 11.67 3.78 47.21
C SER A 365 12.66 4.86 46.73
N ARG A 366 12.67 5.23 45.44
CA ARG A 366 13.55 6.30 44.91
C ARG A 366 13.06 7.72 45.32
N PRO A 367 13.96 8.62 45.77
CA PRO A 367 13.62 10.00 46.17
C PRO A 367 12.97 10.81 45.03
N ARG A 368 12.03 11.70 45.37
CA ARG A 368 11.21 12.48 44.41
C ARG A 368 12.00 13.36 43.42
N ARG A 369 13.27 13.71 43.71
CA ARG A 369 14.13 14.54 42.84
C ARG A 369 14.48 13.85 41.50
N ASP A 370 14.68 12.53 41.50
CA ASP A 370 15.03 11.77 40.29
C ASP A 370 13.84 11.43 39.38
N ARG A 371 12.60 11.59 39.88
CA ARG A 371 11.39 11.35 39.09
C ARG A 371 11.16 12.43 38.01
N ARG A 372 11.75 13.64 38.15
CA ARG A 372 11.66 14.72 37.14
C ARG A 372 12.70 14.60 36.02
N ALA A 373 13.86 14.02 36.26
CA ALA A 373 14.92 13.90 35.25
C ALA A 373 14.50 13.00 34.06
N ILE A 374 13.67 11.98 34.31
CA ILE A 374 13.19 11.08 33.24
C ILE A 374 12.09 11.73 32.39
N ARG A 375 11.36 12.74 32.91
CA ARG A 375 10.37 13.49 32.10
C ARG A 375 11.00 14.56 31.19
N HIS A 376 12.22 15.03 31.46
CA HIS A 376 12.90 16.02 30.62
C HIS A 376 13.95 15.44 29.65
N GLY A 377 14.34 14.17 29.79
CA GLY A 377 15.20 13.49 28.81
C GLY A 377 14.52 13.15 27.47
N ALA A 378 13.20 13.31 27.36
CA ALA A 378 12.43 13.04 26.14
C ALA A 378 12.30 14.25 25.19
N SER A 379 13.00 15.37 25.44
CA SER A 379 12.87 16.62 24.66
C SER A 379 14.12 17.04 23.90
N HIS A 380 15.24 16.33 23.98
CA HIS A 380 16.40 16.61 23.14
C HIS A 380 17.18 15.34 22.83
N ARG A 381 16.91 14.77 21.67
CA ARG A 381 17.90 14.32 20.67
C ARG A 381 17.20 13.76 19.44
#